data_AF-A0A1G4E771-F1
#
_entry.id   AF-A0A1G4E771-F1
#
_cell.length_a   1.000
_cell.length_b   1.000
_cell.length_c   1.000
_cell.angle_alpha   90.00
_cell.angle_beta   90.00
_cell.angle_gamma   90.00
#
_symmetry.space_group_name_H-M   'P 1'
#
loop_
_entity.id
_entity.type
_entity.pdbx_description
1 polymer ?
#
loop_
_entity_poly.entity_id
_entity_poly.type
_entity_poly.pdbx_seq_one_letter_code
_entity_poly.pdbx_strand_id
1 'polypeptide(L)'
;MDSPKESIEESYEFFDYIKTYLSHNDKLNDNEKFYKHESSCEFMLNDTIFTEKQRTNSLCERFNYLIELLTSEKRNNLSKCDKEYLNFWLNNELRTTDDKSPIRIKYFYDKLKQKIPDSYINSLEGKLYNITDEHFENMRILNNLYKNYGKIFNEEHNVVCGRKEKCLEYSNICYNEYKKGLIRCFKKQGNWCQKLFDFNNMYKTENIDASLFGEFSYNDLIELPRKEDVEYELYGGLNSWKNLIMLTFSILGSTIGIFFYFYKVKNINS
;
A
#
# COMPACT_ATOMS: atom_id res chain seq x y z
N MET A 1 -35.49 10.23 3.17
CA MET A 1 -35.25 8.78 3.01
C MET A 1 -33.78 8.64 2.68
N ASP A 2 -32.96 8.38 3.69
CA ASP A 2 -31.54 8.11 3.48
C ASP A 2 -31.42 6.77 2.74
N SER A 3 -30.75 6.78 1.59
CA SER A 3 -30.43 5.53 0.90
C SER A 3 -29.56 4.68 1.82
N PRO A 4 -29.67 3.34 1.77
CA PRO A 4 -28.69 2.49 2.42
C PRO A 4 -27.31 2.90 1.91
N LYS A 5 -26.38 3.20 2.82
CA LYS A 5 -24.97 3.40 2.49
C LYS A 5 -24.46 2.04 2.05
N GLU A 6 -24.55 1.76 0.75
CA GLU A 6 -24.06 0.53 0.14
C GLU A 6 -22.58 0.42 0.51
N SER A 7 -22.26 -0.49 1.43
CA SER A 7 -20.88 -0.73 1.82
C SER A 7 -20.24 -1.45 0.65
N ILE A 8 -19.47 -0.72 -0.16
CA ILE A 8 -18.67 -1.32 -1.21
C ILE A 8 -17.70 -2.29 -0.53
N GLU A 9 -17.88 -3.58 -0.79
CA GLU A 9 -16.91 -4.59 -0.35
C GLU A 9 -15.64 -4.41 -1.18
N GLU A 10 -14.56 -4.03 -0.51
CA GLU A 10 -13.28 -3.76 -1.14
C GLU A 10 -12.62 -5.08 -1.55
N SER A 11 -12.58 -5.31 -2.87
CA SER A 11 -11.96 -6.47 -3.49
C SER A 11 -10.43 -6.29 -3.54
N TYR A 12 -9.73 -7.41 -3.35
CA TYR A 12 -8.28 -7.53 -3.53
C TYR A 12 -7.95 -8.45 -4.72
N GLU A 13 -8.93 -8.81 -5.55
CA GLU A 13 -8.76 -9.74 -6.68
C GLU A 13 -7.79 -9.18 -7.73
N PHE A 14 -7.76 -7.86 -7.95
CA PHE A 14 -6.83 -7.26 -8.92
C PHE A 14 -5.35 -7.54 -8.59
N PHE A 15 -5.00 -7.90 -7.35
CA PHE A 15 -3.63 -8.28 -7.01
C PHE A 15 -3.15 -9.56 -7.71
N ASP A 16 -4.07 -10.41 -8.20
CA ASP A 16 -3.71 -11.57 -9.01
C ASP A 16 -3.08 -11.17 -10.36
N TYR A 17 -3.29 -9.93 -10.80
CA TYR A 17 -2.78 -9.36 -12.04
C TYR A 17 -1.79 -8.20 -11.79
N ILE A 18 -1.32 -8.03 -10.55
CA ILE A 18 -0.52 -6.86 -10.15
C ILE A 18 0.78 -6.70 -10.94
N LYS A 19 1.44 -7.80 -11.32
CA LYS A 19 2.67 -7.76 -12.12
C LYS A 19 2.44 -7.05 -13.46
N THR A 20 1.38 -7.42 -14.18
CA THR A 20 0.95 -6.77 -15.43
C THR A 20 0.66 -5.27 -15.23
N TYR A 21 -0.05 -4.94 -14.16
CA TYR A 21 -0.37 -3.54 -13.84
C TYR A 21 0.86 -2.70 -13.49
N LEU A 22 1.84 -3.27 -12.79
CA LEU A 22 3.11 -2.61 -12.51
C LEU A 22 3.95 -2.42 -13.78
N SER A 23 3.97 -3.40 -14.68
CA SER A 23 4.59 -3.26 -16.01
C SER A 23 3.98 -2.12 -16.83
N HIS A 24 2.66 -1.91 -16.73
CA HIS A 24 2.01 -0.74 -17.30
C HIS A 24 2.43 0.57 -16.62
N ASN A 25 2.57 0.59 -15.29
CA ASN A 25 3.05 1.76 -14.57
C ASN A 25 4.46 2.18 -14.99
N ASP A 26 5.34 1.23 -15.29
CA ASP A 26 6.71 1.55 -15.73
C ASP A 26 6.71 2.33 -17.05
N LYS A 27 5.72 2.09 -17.92
CA LYS A 27 5.48 2.86 -19.16
C LYS A 27 4.95 4.27 -18.90
N LEU A 28 4.43 4.55 -17.69
CA LEU A 28 3.91 5.87 -17.30
C LEU A 28 5.02 6.88 -16.91
N ASN A 29 6.29 6.51 -17.03
CA ASN A 29 7.42 7.41 -16.80
C ASN A 29 7.86 8.16 -18.08
N ASP A 30 7.28 7.84 -19.23
CA ASP A 30 7.62 8.42 -20.53
C ASP A 30 6.58 9.48 -20.93
N ASN A 31 6.85 10.73 -20.56
CA ASN A 31 5.95 11.86 -20.77
C ASN A 31 5.55 12.08 -22.24
N GLU A 32 6.39 11.66 -23.20
CA GLU A 32 6.09 11.82 -24.62
C GLU A 32 4.85 11.01 -25.05
N LYS A 33 4.53 9.95 -24.31
CA LYS A 33 3.40 9.07 -24.64
C LYS A 33 2.04 9.64 -24.25
N PHE A 34 1.99 10.69 -23.41
CA PHE A 34 0.73 11.21 -22.90
C PHE A 34 0.25 12.49 -23.61
N TYR A 35 1.04 13.11 -24.49
CA TYR A 35 0.66 14.34 -25.21
C TYR A 35 -0.67 14.25 -25.95
N LYS A 36 -1.00 13.08 -26.51
CA LYS A 36 -2.28 12.87 -27.21
C LYS A 36 -3.51 12.97 -26.30
N HIS A 37 -3.34 12.91 -24.98
CA HIS A 37 -4.42 13.00 -24.00
C HIS A 37 -4.59 14.42 -23.43
N GLU A 38 -3.71 15.37 -23.78
CA GLU A 38 -3.67 16.73 -23.24
C GLU A 38 -5.01 17.48 -23.36
N SER A 39 -5.64 17.44 -24.54
CA SER A 39 -6.92 18.13 -24.79
C SER A 39 -8.05 17.65 -23.89
N SER A 40 -8.06 16.36 -23.54
CA SER A 40 -9.05 15.79 -22.64
C SER A 40 -8.85 16.17 -21.17
N CYS A 41 -7.64 16.63 -20.84
CA CYS A 41 -7.17 16.92 -19.50
C CYS A 41 -7.06 18.42 -19.19
N GLU A 42 -7.34 19.29 -20.17
CA GLU A 42 -7.35 20.76 -20.02
C GLU A 42 -8.19 21.27 -18.83
N PHE A 43 -9.22 20.51 -18.42
CA PHE A 43 -10.03 20.87 -17.25
C PHE A 43 -9.21 20.98 -15.97
N MET A 44 -8.08 20.27 -15.85
CA MET A 44 -7.22 20.34 -14.68
C MET A 44 -6.42 21.64 -14.58
N LEU A 45 -6.15 22.32 -15.71
CA LEU A 45 -5.27 23.50 -15.74
C LEU A 45 -5.84 24.68 -14.95
N ASN A 46 -7.15 24.88 -15.04
CA ASN A 46 -7.85 26.04 -14.46
C ASN A 46 -8.66 25.69 -13.22
N ASP A 47 -8.73 24.42 -12.85
CA ASP A 47 -9.54 23.97 -11.73
C ASP A 47 -8.72 23.94 -10.44
N THR A 48 -9.00 24.93 -9.59
CA THR A 48 -8.31 25.15 -8.30
C THR A 48 -8.43 23.98 -7.32
N ILE A 49 -9.35 23.04 -7.57
CA ILE A 49 -9.47 21.81 -6.76
C ILE A 49 -8.23 20.92 -6.93
N PHE A 50 -7.58 20.92 -8.10
CA PHE A 50 -6.33 20.19 -8.31
C PHE A 50 -5.13 20.95 -7.78
N THR A 51 -4.26 20.26 -7.04
CA THR A 51 -3.00 20.85 -6.56
C THR A 51 -2.05 21.08 -7.73
N GLU A 52 -1.09 21.99 -7.55
CA GLU A 52 -0.05 22.24 -8.56
C GLU A 52 0.68 20.93 -8.93
N LYS A 53 1.04 20.11 -7.93
CA LYS A 53 1.65 18.80 -8.13
C LYS A 53 0.81 17.88 -9.03
N GLN A 54 -0.50 17.85 -8.84
CA GLN A 54 -1.39 17.01 -9.68
C GLN A 54 -1.45 17.51 -11.12
N ARG A 55 -1.38 18.83 -11.34
CA ARG A 55 -1.31 19.43 -12.68
C ARG A 55 0.04 19.17 -13.34
N THR A 56 1.15 19.36 -12.61
CA THR A 56 2.51 19.23 -13.16
C THR A 56 2.92 17.78 -13.42
N ASN A 57 2.33 16.82 -12.71
CA ASN A 57 2.62 15.39 -12.88
C ASN A 57 1.76 14.72 -13.96
N SER A 58 1.01 15.49 -14.76
CA SER A 58 0.16 14.99 -15.84
C SER A 58 -0.76 13.84 -15.39
N LEU A 59 -1.41 14.01 -14.22
CA LEU A 59 -2.21 12.96 -13.58
C LEU A 59 -3.28 12.40 -14.52
N CYS A 60 -4.02 13.29 -15.18
CA CYS A 60 -5.12 12.91 -16.07
C CYS A 60 -4.60 12.21 -17.33
N GLU A 61 -3.52 12.70 -17.91
CA GLU A 61 -2.94 12.15 -19.13
C GLU A 61 -2.33 10.76 -18.86
N ARG A 62 -1.67 10.59 -17.70
CA ARG A 62 -1.20 9.27 -17.22
C ARG A 62 -2.36 8.31 -16.96
N PHE A 63 -3.46 8.80 -16.40
CA PHE A 63 -4.66 7.97 -16.18
C PHE A 63 -5.29 7.50 -17.50
N ASN A 64 -5.45 8.40 -18.48
CA ASN A 64 -5.95 8.05 -19.80
C ASN A 64 -5.02 7.09 -20.54
N TYR A 65 -3.71 7.31 -20.46
CA TYR A 65 -2.74 6.38 -21.04
C TYR A 65 -2.75 5.01 -20.36
N LEU A 66 -2.97 4.96 -19.04
CA LEU A 66 -3.15 3.68 -18.34
C LEU A 66 -4.40 2.94 -18.83
N ILE A 67 -5.53 3.62 -19.04
CA ILE A 67 -6.73 3.02 -19.65
C ILE A 67 -6.42 2.49 -21.05
N GLU A 68 -5.67 3.24 -21.85
CA GLU A 68 -5.26 2.80 -23.18
C GLU A 68 -4.39 1.54 -23.13
N LEU A 69 -3.40 1.49 -22.25
CA LEU A 69 -2.56 0.29 -22.08
C LEU A 69 -3.42 -0.94 -21.74
N LEU A 70 -4.40 -0.79 -20.85
CA LEU A 70 -5.32 -1.85 -20.43
C LEU A 70 -6.31 -2.30 -21.53
N THR A 71 -6.52 -1.48 -22.56
CA THR A 71 -7.50 -1.74 -23.64
C THR A 71 -6.83 -2.08 -24.97
N SER A 72 -5.55 -1.73 -25.14
CA SER A 72 -4.78 -1.96 -26.37
C SER A 72 -4.56 -3.43 -26.73
N GLU A 73 -4.68 -4.36 -25.78
CA GLU A 73 -4.50 -5.81 -25.99
C GLU A 73 -5.71 -6.53 -26.64
N LYS A 74 -6.48 -5.86 -27.51
CA LYS A 74 -7.72 -6.39 -28.15
C LYS A 74 -8.83 -6.76 -27.16
N ARG A 75 -8.82 -6.21 -25.95
CA ARG A 75 -9.97 -6.32 -25.04
C ARG A 75 -10.99 -5.27 -25.43
N ASN A 76 -12.19 -5.70 -25.81
CA ASN A 76 -13.29 -4.78 -26.12
C ASN A 76 -13.74 -3.97 -24.89
N ASN A 77 -13.37 -4.38 -23.67
CA ASN A 77 -13.82 -3.78 -22.42
C ASN A 77 -12.78 -3.94 -21.29
N LEU A 78 -12.78 -2.98 -20.36
CA LEU A 78 -12.09 -3.11 -19.07
C LEU A 78 -12.75 -4.22 -18.23
N SER A 79 -11.95 -5.15 -17.72
CA SER A 79 -12.41 -6.18 -16.80
C SER A 79 -12.75 -5.61 -15.41
N LYS A 80 -13.36 -6.43 -14.53
CA LYS A 80 -13.60 -6.05 -13.12
C LYS A 80 -12.28 -5.65 -12.43
N CYS A 81 -11.24 -6.48 -12.56
CA CYS A 81 -9.92 -6.25 -11.98
C CYS A 81 -9.26 -4.98 -12.53
N ASP A 82 -9.41 -4.69 -13.84
CA ASP A 82 -8.86 -3.47 -14.44
C ASP A 82 -9.48 -2.22 -13.81
N LYS A 83 -10.80 -2.23 -13.58
CA LYS A 83 -11.51 -1.11 -12.95
C LYS A 83 -11.14 -0.95 -11.47
N GLU A 84 -10.99 -2.05 -10.74
CA GLU A 84 -10.52 -2.06 -9.35
C GLU A 84 -9.09 -1.49 -9.25
N TYR A 85 -8.20 -1.92 -10.14
CA TYR A 85 -6.85 -1.40 -10.21
C TYR A 85 -6.81 0.10 -10.56
N LEU A 86 -7.59 0.54 -11.56
CA LEU A 86 -7.71 1.97 -11.90
C LEU A 86 -8.21 2.79 -10.71
N ASN A 87 -9.15 2.25 -9.93
CA ASN A 87 -9.61 2.90 -8.70
C ASN A 87 -8.49 3.02 -7.66
N PHE A 88 -7.76 1.94 -7.40
CA PHE A 88 -6.61 1.94 -6.48
C PHE A 88 -5.52 2.91 -6.94
N TRP A 89 -5.13 2.85 -8.21
CA TRP A 89 -4.09 3.70 -8.80
C TRP A 89 -4.43 5.18 -8.63
N LEU A 90 -5.66 5.57 -8.97
CA LEU A 90 -6.09 6.96 -8.87
C LEU A 90 -6.15 7.44 -7.41
N ASN A 91 -6.62 6.58 -6.48
CA ASN A 91 -6.56 6.86 -5.05
C ASN A 91 -5.11 7.08 -4.59
N ASN A 92 -4.18 6.24 -5.03
CA ASN A 92 -2.77 6.33 -4.67
C ASN A 92 -2.11 7.63 -5.16
N GLU A 93 -2.38 8.03 -6.40
CA GLU A 93 -1.82 9.27 -6.95
C GLU A 93 -2.44 10.53 -6.30
N LEU A 94 -3.71 10.48 -5.91
CA LEU A 94 -4.40 11.62 -5.29
C LEU A 94 -4.15 11.77 -3.78
N ARG A 95 -3.88 10.67 -3.05
CA ARG A 95 -3.72 10.64 -1.57
C ARG A 95 -2.34 11.09 -1.06
N THR A 96 -1.65 12.02 -1.74
CA THR A 96 -0.32 12.46 -1.28
C THR A 96 -0.40 13.48 -0.12
N THR A 97 -0.02 12.99 1.07
CA THR A 97 0.44 13.63 2.34
C THR A 97 -0.31 14.80 2.99
N ASP A 98 -1.18 15.52 2.28
CA ASP A 98 -2.04 16.52 2.91
C ASP A 98 -3.46 15.97 3.02
N ASP A 99 -3.82 15.60 4.26
CA ASP A 99 -5.06 14.97 4.75
C ASP A 99 -6.35 15.79 4.49
N LYS A 100 -6.32 16.69 3.52
CA LYS A 100 -7.41 17.59 3.16
C LYS A 100 -7.60 17.75 1.67
N SER A 101 -7.03 16.89 0.81
CA SER A 101 -7.38 16.92 -0.61
C SER A 101 -8.89 16.67 -0.76
N PRO A 102 -9.69 17.68 -1.14
CA PRO A 102 -11.14 17.56 -1.26
C PRO A 102 -11.53 16.84 -2.56
N ILE A 103 -10.55 16.36 -3.34
CA ILE A 103 -10.77 15.67 -4.59
C ILE A 103 -11.30 14.28 -4.29
N ARG A 104 -12.61 14.22 -4.17
CA ARG A 104 -13.35 12.97 -4.26
C ARG A 104 -13.01 12.39 -5.62
N ILE A 105 -12.61 11.12 -5.67
CA ILE A 105 -12.35 10.36 -6.89
C ILE A 105 -13.48 10.56 -7.92
N LYS A 106 -14.72 10.68 -7.41
CA LYS A 106 -15.91 11.05 -8.16
C LYS A 106 -15.78 12.37 -8.93
N TYR A 107 -15.21 13.43 -8.34
CA TYR A 107 -15.03 14.72 -8.99
C TYR A 107 -14.09 14.62 -10.20
N PHE A 108 -12.96 13.93 -10.03
CA PHE A 108 -12.03 13.66 -11.14
C PHE A 108 -12.75 12.91 -12.26
N TYR A 109 -13.49 11.86 -11.93
CA TYR A 109 -14.28 11.09 -12.89
C TYR A 109 -15.32 11.94 -13.63
N ASP A 110 -16.12 12.73 -12.90
CA ASP A 110 -17.20 13.54 -13.47
C ASP A 110 -16.65 14.58 -14.46
N LYS A 111 -15.47 15.15 -14.18
CA LYS A 111 -14.78 16.07 -15.11
C LYS A 111 -14.23 15.37 -16.34
N LEU A 112 -13.58 14.22 -16.16
CA LEU A 112 -13.02 13.43 -17.25
C LEU A 112 -14.13 12.97 -18.22
N LYS A 113 -15.25 12.44 -17.68
CA LYS A 113 -16.42 11.99 -18.46
C LYS A 113 -17.05 13.10 -19.31
N GLN A 114 -17.08 14.34 -18.82
CA GLN A 114 -17.64 15.48 -19.57
C GLN A 114 -16.81 15.84 -20.80
N LYS A 115 -15.49 15.57 -20.78
CA LYS A 115 -14.58 15.92 -21.86
C LYS A 115 -14.47 14.84 -22.93
N ILE A 116 -14.60 13.57 -22.55
CA ILE A 116 -14.49 12.46 -23.48
C ILE A 116 -15.74 11.56 -23.40
N PRO A 117 -16.62 11.57 -24.41
CA PRO A 117 -17.61 10.51 -24.58
C PRO A 117 -16.91 9.24 -25.09
N ASP A 118 -16.20 8.57 -24.19
CA ASP A 118 -15.46 7.32 -24.43
C ASP A 118 -16.12 6.15 -23.70
N SER A 119 -16.26 5.01 -24.37
CA SER A 119 -16.93 3.83 -23.83
C SER A 119 -16.21 3.25 -22.61
N TYR A 120 -14.89 3.30 -22.56
CA TYR A 120 -14.09 2.82 -21.44
C TYR A 120 -14.26 3.73 -20.23
N ILE A 121 -14.19 5.05 -20.41
CA ILE A 121 -14.45 6.03 -19.34
C ILE A 121 -15.89 5.89 -18.83
N ASN A 122 -16.87 5.77 -19.73
CA ASN A 122 -18.25 5.54 -19.32
C ASN A 122 -18.41 4.26 -18.49
N SER A 123 -17.65 3.19 -18.81
CA SER A 123 -17.69 1.92 -18.07
C SER A 123 -17.14 1.99 -16.63
N LEU A 124 -16.50 3.11 -16.25
CA LEU A 124 -15.96 3.38 -14.91
C LEU A 124 -16.99 4.04 -13.97
N GLU A 125 -18.20 4.33 -14.45
CA GLU A 125 -19.27 4.91 -13.63
C GLU A 125 -19.57 4.04 -12.41
N GLY A 126 -19.51 4.66 -11.22
CA GLY A 126 -19.70 3.97 -9.94
C GLY A 126 -18.59 2.97 -9.57
N LYS A 127 -17.50 2.89 -10.35
CA LYS A 127 -16.34 2.03 -10.08
C LYS A 127 -15.12 2.79 -9.57
N LEU A 128 -15.08 4.10 -9.80
CA LEU A 128 -14.10 4.99 -9.19
C LEU A 128 -14.70 5.65 -7.94
N TYR A 129 -14.17 5.33 -6.77
CA TYR A 129 -14.63 5.80 -5.47
C TYR A 129 -13.46 5.99 -4.50
N ASN A 130 -13.69 6.75 -3.43
CA ASN A 130 -12.69 6.92 -2.39
C ASN A 130 -12.56 5.62 -1.59
N ILE A 131 -11.43 4.93 -1.72
CA ILE A 131 -11.11 3.74 -0.93
C ILE A 131 -10.99 4.16 0.53
N THR A 132 -11.47 3.36 1.48
CA THR A 132 -11.32 3.70 2.91
C THR A 132 -9.86 3.66 3.34
N ASP A 133 -9.46 4.41 4.37
CA ASP A 133 -8.05 4.45 4.80
C ASP A 133 -7.52 3.08 5.23
N GLU A 134 -8.39 2.26 5.84
CA GLU A 134 -8.04 0.90 6.25
C GLU A 134 -7.68 0.03 5.04
N HIS A 135 -8.55 0.01 4.03
CA HIS A 135 -8.35 -0.80 2.83
C HIS A 135 -7.23 -0.25 1.95
N PHE A 136 -7.14 1.08 1.81
CA PHE A 136 -6.09 1.74 1.06
C PHE A 136 -4.70 1.39 1.61
N GLU A 137 -4.52 1.42 2.93
CA GLU A 137 -3.25 1.05 3.54
C GLU A 137 -2.88 -0.42 3.29
N ASN A 138 -3.85 -1.34 3.35
CA ASN A 138 -3.60 -2.74 3.00
C ASN A 138 -3.16 -2.90 1.54
N MET A 139 -3.85 -2.22 0.60
CA MET A 139 -3.51 -2.25 -0.82
C MET A 139 -2.14 -1.62 -1.08
N ARG A 140 -1.82 -0.52 -0.39
CA ARG A 140 -0.51 0.15 -0.48
C ARG A 140 0.63 -0.77 -0.05
N ILE A 141 0.46 -1.49 1.05
CA ILE A 141 1.45 -2.49 1.53
C ILE A 141 1.67 -3.56 0.46
N LEU A 142 0.60 -4.18 -0.04
CA LEU A 142 0.69 -5.20 -1.10
C LEU A 142 1.38 -4.64 -2.36
N ASN A 143 0.97 -3.46 -2.82
CA ASN A 143 1.58 -2.81 -3.97
C ASN A 143 3.07 -2.53 -3.77
N ASN A 144 3.48 -2.08 -2.58
CA ASN A 144 4.89 -1.87 -2.26
C ASN A 144 5.70 -3.18 -2.26
N LEU A 145 5.12 -4.27 -1.76
CA LEU A 145 5.73 -5.60 -1.78
C LEU A 145 6.03 -6.04 -3.21
N TYR A 146 5.01 -6.07 -4.08
CA TYR A 146 5.19 -6.46 -5.48
C TYR A 146 6.10 -5.51 -6.25
N LYS A 147 5.96 -4.19 -6.05
CA LYS A 147 6.79 -3.19 -6.72
C LYS A 147 8.26 -3.33 -6.37
N ASN A 148 8.62 -3.54 -5.11
CA ASN A 148 10.02 -3.66 -4.72
C ASN A 148 10.59 -5.04 -5.06
N TYR A 149 9.79 -6.11 -5.00
CA TYR A 149 10.20 -7.41 -5.54
C TYR A 149 10.49 -7.34 -7.05
N GLY A 150 9.64 -6.66 -7.82
CA GLY A 150 9.83 -6.42 -9.26
C GLY A 150 11.07 -5.59 -9.62
N LYS A 151 11.60 -4.81 -8.67
CA LYS A 151 12.88 -4.10 -8.83
C LYS A 151 14.10 -4.99 -8.55
N ILE A 152 13.90 -6.14 -7.91
CA ILE A 152 14.94 -7.15 -7.72
C ILE A 152 14.92 -8.10 -8.90
N PHE A 153 13.76 -8.67 -9.22
CA PHE A 153 13.57 -9.63 -10.30
C PHE A 153 12.53 -9.14 -11.30
N ASN A 154 12.85 -9.18 -12.60
CA ASN A 154 11.89 -8.87 -13.64
C ASN A 154 11.01 -10.09 -14.00
N GLU A 155 10.10 -9.90 -14.95
CA GLU A 155 9.18 -10.94 -15.44
C GLU A 155 9.90 -12.14 -16.11
N GLU A 156 11.14 -11.96 -16.56
CA GLU A 156 11.98 -13.00 -17.16
C GLU A 156 12.81 -13.76 -16.12
N HIS A 157 12.56 -13.54 -14.83
CA HIS A 157 13.30 -14.13 -13.72
C HIS A 157 14.78 -13.70 -13.64
N ASN A 158 15.12 -12.56 -14.23
CA ASN A 158 16.46 -11.99 -14.18
C ASN A 158 16.60 -10.99 -13.03
N VAL A 159 17.78 -10.94 -12.41
CA VAL A 159 18.14 -9.91 -11.43
C VAL A 159 18.33 -8.57 -12.13
N VAL A 160 17.55 -7.53 -11.76
CA VAL A 160 17.52 -6.21 -12.44
C VAL A 160 17.86 -5.01 -11.55
N CYS A 161 18.11 -5.23 -10.27
CA CYS A 161 18.54 -4.18 -9.32
C CYS A 161 19.97 -3.66 -9.56
N GLY A 162 20.72 -4.30 -10.46
CA GLY A 162 21.99 -3.84 -11.01
C GLY A 162 23.22 -3.96 -10.10
N ARG A 163 23.08 -3.91 -8.78
CA ARG A 163 24.15 -4.21 -7.80
C ARG A 163 23.57 -4.73 -6.49
N LYS A 164 24.35 -5.53 -5.76
CA LYS A 164 23.94 -6.20 -4.51
C LYS A 164 23.27 -5.26 -3.50
N GLU A 165 23.84 -4.09 -3.24
CA GLU A 165 23.33 -3.17 -2.21
C GLU A 165 21.92 -2.67 -2.53
N LYS A 166 21.63 -2.39 -3.82
CA LYS A 166 20.28 -1.98 -4.25
C LYS A 166 19.29 -3.13 -4.13
N CYS A 167 19.70 -4.34 -4.47
CA CYS A 167 18.86 -5.54 -4.31
C CYS A 167 18.48 -5.75 -2.85
N LEU A 168 19.47 -5.62 -1.94
CA LEU A 168 19.25 -5.71 -0.49
C LEU A 168 18.37 -4.57 0.05
N GLU A 169 18.50 -3.36 -0.48
CA GLU A 169 17.62 -2.24 -0.13
C GLU A 169 16.15 -2.55 -0.45
N TYR A 170 15.87 -3.03 -1.66
CA TYR A 170 14.51 -3.43 -2.05
C TYR A 170 14.01 -4.64 -1.25
N SER A 171 14.88 -5.62 -0.98
CA SER A 171 14.54 -6.78 -0.15
C SER A 171 14.21 -6.37 1.29
N ASN A 172 14.94 -5.39 1.85
CA ASN A 172 14.65 -4.82 3.16
C ASN A 172 13.32 -4.05 3.18
N ILE A 173 12.97 -3.36 2.10
CA ILE A 173 11.64 -2.75 1.97
C ILE A 173 10.57 -3.85 2.00
N CYS A 174 10.76 -4.95 1.27
CA CYS A 174 9.84 -6.09 1.30
C CYS A 174 9.68 -6.67 2.72
N TYR A 175 10.79 -6.87 3.45
CA TYR A 175 10.77 -7.29 4.85
C TYR A 175 9.88 -6.39 5.72
N ASN A 176 10.11 -5.07 5.65
CA ASN A 176 9.42 -4.11 6.48
C ASN A 176 7.93 -3.98 6.14
N GLU A 177 7.58 -3.96 4.85
CA GLU A 177 6.18 -3.92 4.40
C GLU A 177 5.44 -5.21 4.77
N TYR A 178 6.09 -6.37 4.65
CA TYR A 178 5.48 -7.65 5.02
C TYR A 178 5.23 -7.73 6.52
N LYS A 179 6.18 -7.25 7.33
CA LYS A 179 6.02 -7.11 8.78
C LYS A 179 4.82 -6.24 9.15
N LYS A 180 4.68 -5.06 8.52
CA LYS A 180 3.49 -4.20 8.69
C LYS A 180 2.21 -4.94 8.30
N GLY A 181 2.26 -5.71 7.21
CA GLY A 181 1.18 -6.58 6.76
C GLY A 181 0.74 -7.56 7.85
N LEU A 182 1.68 -8.34 8.39
CA LEU A 182 1.41 -9.31 9.46
C LEU A 182 0.76 -8.66 10.68
N ILE A 183 1.29 -7.51 11.14
CA ILE A 183 0.73 -6.75 12.27
C ILE A 183 -0.74 -6.43 12.05
N ARG A 184 -1.12 -6.03 10.83
CA ARG A 184 -2.51 -5.70 10.51
C ARG A 184 -3.37 -6.96 10.41
N CYS A 185 -2.86 -8.06 9.88
CA CYS A 185 -3.56 -9.35 9.87
C CYS A 185 -3.84 -9.90 11.27
N PHE A 186 -2.95 -9.67 12.24
CA PHE A 186 -3.23 -9.99 13.64
C PHE A 186 -4.35 -9.16 14.23
N LYS A 187 -4.44 -7.87 13.86
CA LYS A 187 -5.51 -6.98 14.35
C LYS A 187 -6.86 -7.29 13.72
N LYS A 188 -6.89 -7.61 12.42
CA LYS A 188 -8.11 -7.90 11.68
C LYS A 188 -7.80 -8.82 10.49
N GLN A 189 -8.31 -10.05 10.58
CA GLN A 189 -8.27 -11.02 9.48
C GLN A 189 -9.21 -10.60 8.36
N GLY A 190 -8.89 -10.97 7.13
CA GLY A 190 -9.73 -10.74 5.95
C GLY A 190 -9.04 -11.20 4.68
N ASN A 191 -9.74 -11.09 3.54
CA ASN A 191 -9.27 -11.58 2.24
C ASN A 191 -7.90 -11.01 1.82
N TRP A 192 -7.56 -9.80 2.25
CA TRP A 192 -6.26 -9.19 1.98
C TRP A 192 -5.09 -9.93 2.65
N CYS A 193 -5.31 -10.59 3.79
CA CYS A 193 -4.29 -11.41 4.46
C CYS A 193 -3.93 -12.63 3.62
N GLN A 194 -4.89 -13.19 2.88
CA GLN A 194 -4.60 -14.25 1.92
C GLN A 194 -3.65 -13.73 0.84
N LYS A 195 -3.91 -12.55 0.26
CA LYS A 195 -3.01 -11.93 -0.73
C LYS A 195 -1.62 -11.64 -0.18
N LEU A 196 -1.51 -11.27 1.10
CA LEU A 196 -0.24 -11.10 1.78
C LEU A 196 0.54 -12.44 1.86
N PHE A 197 -0.14 -13.53 2.20
CA PHE A 197 0.48 -14.86 2.25
C PHE A 197 0.82 -15.40 0.85
N ASP A 198 0.01 -15.09 -0.16
CA ASP A 198 0.29 -15.42 -1.55
C ASP A 198 1.60 -14.74 -2.00
N PHE A 199 1.81 -13.47 -1.63
CA PHE A 199 3.10 -12.79 -1.86
C PHE A 199 4.27 -13.49 -1.14
N ASN A 200 4.09 -13.90 0.12
CA ASN A 200 5.15 -14.61 0.86
C ASN A 200 5.53 -15.94 0.20
N ASN A 201 4.53 -16.69 -0.27
CA ASN A 201 4.77 -17.93 -1.00
C ASN A 201 5.55 -17.65 -2.29
N MET A 202 5.08 -16.68 -3.09
CA MET A 202 5.78 -16.23 -4.31
C MET A 202 7.23 -15.83 -4.02
N TYR A 203 7.46 -15.02 -2.98
CA TYR A 203 8.79 -14.56 -2.56
C TYR A 203 9.73 -15.73 -2.22
N LYS A 204 9.19 -16.83 -1.71
CA LYS A 204 9.94 -18.02 -1.29
C LYS A 204 10.19 -19.05 -2.40
N THR A 205 9.38 -19.02 -3.45
CA THR A 205 9.36 -20.10 -4.47
C THR A 205 9.72 -19.62 -5.87
N GLU A 206 9.51 -18.35 -6.20
CA GLU A 206 9.90 -17.80 -7.50
C GLU A 206 11.34 -17.31 -7.48
N ASN A 207 11.99 -17.32 -8.65
CA ASN A 207 13.35 -16.79 -8.85
C ASN A 207 14.47 -17.51 -8.08
N ILE A 208 14.23 -18.75 -7.59
CA ILE A 208 15.22 -19.50 -6.79
C ILE A 208 16.56 -19.71 -7.52
N ASP A 209 16.53 -19.81 -8.85
CA ASP A 209 17.72 -20.00 -9.69
C ASP A 209 18.28 -18.67 -10.22
N ALA A 210 17.61 -17.55 -9.94
CA ALA A 210 18.00 -16.24 -10.43
C ALA A 210 19.28 -15.76 -9.75
N SER A 211 20.26 -15.39 -10.56
CA SER A 211 21.51 -14.84 -10.10
C SER A 211 22.11 -13.85 -11.10
N LEU A 212 22.81 -12.86 -10.57
CA LEU A 212 23.73 -11.98 -11.27
C LEU A 212 25.14 -12.41 -10.85
N PHE A 213 25.89 -12.96 -11.81
CA PHE A 213 27.16 -13.63 -11.55
C PHE A 213 28.13 -12.77 -10.71
N GLY A 214 28.49 -13.27 -9.53
CA GLY A 214 29.43 -12.60 -8.63
C GLY A 214 28.88 -11.41 -7.85
N GLU A 215 27.59 -11.07 -7.99
CA GLU A 215 27.00 -9.90 -7.33
C GLU A 215 25.83 -10.23 -6.41
N PHE A 216 24.77 -10.87 -6.93
CA PHE A 216 23.55 -11.12 -6.17
C PHE A 216 22.89 -12.41 -6.64
N SER A 217 22.36 -13.18 -5.71
CA SER A 217 21.55 -14.36 -5.97
C SER A 217 20.28 -14.31 -5.12
N TYR A 218 19.31 -15.15 -5.45
CA TYR A 218 18.13 -15.37 -4.62
C TYR A 218 18.48 -15.61 -3.13
N ASN A 219 19.55 -16.35 -2.84
CA ASN A 219 19.98 -16.66 -1.48
C ASN A 219 20.48 -15.43 -0.68
N ASP A 220 20.74 -14.32 -1.35
CA ASP A 220 21.08 -13.05 -0.70
C ASP A 220 19.84 -12.27 -0.26
N LEU A 221 18.63 -12.69 -0.62
CA LEU A 221 17.39 -12.06 -0.16
C LEU A 221 17.29 -12.09 1.36
N ILE A 222 16.80 -11.00 1.92
CA ILE A 222 16.38 -10.95 3.32
C ILE A 222 15.14 -11.83 3.46
N GLU A 223 15.21 -12.80 4.38
CA GLU A 223 14.08 -13.66 4.71
C GLU A 223 12.94 -12.83 5.30
N LEU A 224 11.73 -12.96 4.75
CA LEU A 224 10.55 -12.29 5.29
C LEU A 224 10.25 -12.82 6.70
N PRO A 225 9.83 -11.96 7.65
CA PRO A 225 9.63 -12.37 9.03
C PRO A 225 8.52 -13.41 9.14
N ARG A 226 8.72 -14.40 10.01
CA ARG A 226 7.69 -15.42 10.25
C ARG A 226 6.56 -14.84 11.08
N LYS A 227 5.38 -15.43 10.96
CA LYS A 227 4.19 -15.01 11.71
C LYS A 227 4.46 -15.06 13.21
N GLU A 228 5.08 -16.14 13.68
CA GLU A 228 5.38 -16.39 15.08
C GLU A 228 6.34 -15.34 15.65
N ASP A 229 7.34 -14.91 14.87
CA ASP A 229 8.32 -13.91 15.29
C ASP A 229 7.63 -12.55 15.50
N VAL A 230 6.80 -12.13 14.54
CA VAL A 230 6.04 -10.86 14.65
C VAL A 230 5.00 -10.92 15.76
N GLU A 231 4.35 -12.06 15.95
CA GLU A 231 3.38 -12.28 17.04
C GLU A 231 4.05 -12.17 18.41
N TYR A 232 5.24 -12.77 18.58
CA TYR A 232 6.03 -12.67 19.79
C TYR A 232 6.50 -11.23 20.06
N GLU A 233 6.98 -10.52 19.04
CA GLU A 233 7.34 -9.10 19.20
C GLU A 233 6.14 -8.24 19.63
N LEU A 234 4.99 -8.44 19.01
CA LEU A 234 3.77 -7.72 19.34
C LEU A 234 3.30 -8.01 20.76
N TYR A 235 3.01 -9.27 21.08
CA TYR A 235 2.34 -9.65 22.33
C TYR A 235 3.32 -10.01 23.45
N GLY A 236 4.45 -10.65 23.13
CA GLY A 236 5.50 -10.99 24.08
C GLY A 236 6.23 -9.74 24.60
N GLY A 237 6.51 -8.77 23.73
CA GLY A 237 7.03 -7.46 24.12
C GLY A 237 6.06 -6.69 25.03
N LEU A 238 4.77 -6.69 24.70
CA LEU A 238 3.70 -6.09 25.51
C LEU A 238 3.55 -6.77 26.88
N ASN A 239 3.62 -8.10 26.95
CA ASN A 239 3.53 -8.85 28.19
C ASN A 239 4.77 -8.66 29.07
N SER A 240 5.97 -8.63 28.48
CA SER A 240 7.20 -8.28 29.19
C SER A 240 7.11 -6.88 29.79
N TRP A 241 6.62 -5.90 29.04
CA TRP A 241 6.43 -4.53 29.53
C TRP A 241 5.39 -4.45 30.66
N LYS A 242 4.24 -5.14 30.53
CA LYS A 242 3.24 -5.24 31.61
C LYS A 242 3.82 -5.89 32.87
N ASN A 243 4.61 -6.95 32.74
CA ASN A 243 5.26 -7.62 33.86
C ASN A 243 6.30 -6.73 34.53
N LEU A 244 7.09 -5.98 33.77
CA LEU A 244 8.02 -4.97 34.29
C LEU A 244 7.29 -3.86 35.07
N ILE A 245 6.17 -3.35 34.56
CA ILE A 245 5.34 -2.37 35.26
C ILE A 245 4.76 -2.96 36.55
N MET A 246 4.27 -4.20 36.54
CA MET A 246 3.71 -4.85 37.72
C MET A 246 4.77 -5.07 38.82
N LEU A 247 5.99 -5.41 38.44
CA LEU A 247 7.13 -5.53 39.36
C LEU A 247 7.52 -4.19 39.98
N THR A 248 7.57 -3.10 39.21
CA THR A 248 7.91 -1.78 39.74
C THR A 248 6.85 -1.25 40.70
N PHE A 249 5.56 -1.47 40.44
CA PHE A 249 4.49 -1.15 41.38
C PHE A 249 4.54 -1.97 42.68
N SER A 250 4.98 -3.22 42.63
CA SER A 250 5.11 -4.09 43.81
C SER A 250 6.26 -3.63 44.74
N ILE A 251 7.34 -3.09 44.16
CA ILE A 251 8.50 -2.55 44.89
C ILE A 251 8.21 -1.14 45.43
N LEU A 252 7.51 -0.30 44.67
CA LEU A 252 7.18 1.07 45.09
C LEU A 252 6.00 1.13 46.08
N GLY A 253 4.98 0.26 45.93
CA GLY A 253 3.85 0.19 46.86
C GLY A 253 4.26 -0.23 48.28
N SER A 254 5.25 -1.11 48.40
CA SER A 254 5.79 -1.56 49.69
C SER A 254 6.64 -0.48 50.38
N THR A 255 7.37 0.34 49.63
CA THR A 255 8.18 1.43 50.20
C THR A 255 7.33 2.63 50.65
N ILE A 256 6.26 2.98 49.93
CA ILE A 256 5.33 4.04 50.33
C ILE A 256 4.67 3.72 51.68
N GLY A 257 4.24 2.47 51.90
CA GLY A 257 3.66 2.05 53.19
C GLY A 257 4.65 2.18 54.36
N ILE A 258 5.93 1.88 54.12
CA ILE A 258 7.00 2.01 55.11
C ILE A 258 7.28 3.49 55.44
N PHE A 259 7.31 4.38 54.44
CA PHE A 259 7.45 5.83 54.66
C PHE A 259 6.29 6.41 55.46
N PHE A 260 5.04 6.02 55.18
CA PHE A 260 3.88 6.43 55.98
C PHE A 260 3.93 5.92 57.42
N TYR A 261 4.38 4.68 57.64
CA TYR A 261 4.57 4.12 58.97
C TYR A 261 5.61 4.92 59.78
N PHE A 262 6.79 5.19 59.20
CA PHE A 262 7.82 5.98 59.87
C PHE A 262 7.41 7.44 60.10
N TYR A 263 6.70 8.07 59.15
CA TYR A 263 6.14 9.41 59.33
C TYR A 263 5.17 9.46 60.52
N LYS A 264 4.28 8.48 60.64
CA LYS A 264 3.32 8.38 61.76
C LYS A 264 4.02 8.16 63.10
N VAL A 265 5.01 7.28 63.17
CA VAL A 265 5.77 7.02 64.41
C VAL A 265 6.54 8.27 64.86
N LYS A 266 7.11 9.04 63.93
CA LYS A 266 7.84 10.28 64.26
C LYS A 266 6.94 11.37 64.83
N ASN A 267 5.69 11.46 64.38
CA ASN A 267 4.71 12.45 64.87
C ASN A 267 4.01 12.05 66.19
N ILE A 268 4.12 10.79 66.64
CA ILE A 268 3.57 10.34 67.94
C ILE A 268 4.56 10.56 69.09
N ASN A 269 5.86 10.63 68.78
CA ASN A 269 6.95 10.77 69.75
C ASN A 269 7.51 12.20 69.85
N SER A 270 6.78 13.21 69.35
CA SER A 270 7.07 14.65 69.48
C SER A 270 5.95 15.34 70.23
#